data_AF-A0A068LNV3-F1
#
_entry.id   AF-A0A068LNV3-F1
#
_cell.length_a   1.000
_cell.length_b   1.000
_cell.length_c   1.000
_cell.angle_alpha   90.00
_cell.angle_beta   90.00
_cell.angle_gamma   90.00
#
_symmetry.space_group_name_H-M   'P 1'
#
loop_
_entity.id
_entity.type
_entity.pdbx_description
1 polymer ?
#
loop_
_entity_poly.entity_id
_entity_poly.type
_entity_poly.pdbx_seq_one_letter_code
_entity_poly.pdbx_strand_id
1 'polypeptide(L)'
;MFLEHVNLYISLPQNIIADSGYGSEENYTYLEEQGKKAYIPYNTFDQEQKRTWKKRIERVENMEYDEEFDEFICANGQRFTFQYETKKESDHGYLSIKRRYRCDQCQGCPFQSTCAKGKTYRTITISLKNQIQRKEVKERLLHSDDGKEKYRRRRIDVESVYSQIKQNLDFRRFHLRGLSKTTVEWGLVCVAHNFKKWQKIRTLQQGEIR
;
A
#
# COMPACT_ATOMS: atom_id res chain seq x y z
N MET A 1 -8.38 12.15 -5.67
CA MET A 1 -7.50 11.15 -5.01
C MET A 1 -6.82 11.73 -3.74
N PHE A 2 -6.34 10.91 -2.78
CA PHE A 2 -5.69 11.42 -1.55
C PHE A 2 -4.41 12.20 -1.84
N LEU A 3 -3.47 11.65 -2.62
CA LEU A 3 -2.19 12.31 -2.89
C LEU A 3 -2.35 13.57 -3.75
N GLU A 4 -3.32 13.55 -4.66
CA GLU A 4 -3.76 14.72 -5.41
C GLU A 4 -4.27 15.82 -4.47
N HIS A 5 -5.13 15.47 -3.51
CA HIS A 5 -5.62 16.42 -2.52
C HIS A 5 -4.47 16.99 -1.68
N VAL A 6 -3.50 16.18 -1.27
CA VAL A 6 -2.31 16.66 -0.54
C VAL A 6 -1.49 17.62 -1.40
N ASN A 7 -1.31 17.32 -2.69
CA ASN A 7 -0.54 18.16 -3.61
C ASN A 7 -1.16 19.57 -3.81
N LEU A 8 -2.47 19.72 -3.59
CA LEU A 8 -3.13 21.03 -3.61
C LEU A 8 -2.69 21.96 -2.47
N TYR A 9 -2.24 21.40 -1.34
CA TYR A 9 -1.85 22.18 -0.17
C TYR A 9 -0.34 22.24 0.03
N ILE A 10 0.39 21.20 -0.40
CA ILE A 10 1.84 21.09 -0.20
C ILE A 10 2.45 20.45 -1.43
N SER A 11 3.46 21.10 -2.02
CA SER A 11 4.23 20.51 -3.13
C SER A 11 4.81 19.16 -2.71
N LEU A 12 4.40 18.10 -3.42
CA LEU A 12 4.83 16.74 -3.09
C LEU A 12 6.34 16.57 -3.36
N PRO A 13 7.13 16.02 -2.41
CA PRO A 13 8.56 15.81 -2.62
C PRO A 13 8.85 14.71 -3.65
N GLN A 14 10.09 14.59 -4.11
CA GLN A 14 10.49 13.60 -5.13
C GLN A 14 10.27 12.15 -4.67
N ASN A 15 10.42 11.88 -3.38
CA ASN A 15 10.28 10.57 -2.77
C ASN A 15 9.08 10.61 -1.82
N ILE A 16 8.04 9.84 -2.11
CA ILE A 16 6.82 9.79 -1.30
C ILE A 16 6.84 8.55 -0.43
N ILE A 17 6.69 8.74 0.88
CA ILE A 17 6.59 7.67 1.88
C ILE A 17 5.21 7.79 2.54
N ALA A 18 4.48 6.69 2.61
CA ALA A 18 3.17 6.63 3.26
C ALA A 18 2.88 5.22 3.77
N ASP A 19 1.77 5.07 4.52
CA ASP A 19 1.31 3.79 5.04
C ASP A 19 0.71 2.87 3.96
N SER A 20 0.59 1.58 4.29
CA SER A 20 0.13 0.57 3.33
C SER A 20 -1.30 0.79 2.81
N GLY A 21 -2.12 1.51 3.58
CA GLY A 21 -3.46 1.93 3.15
C GLY A 21 -3.46 2.84 1.93
N TYR A 22 -2.34 3.52 1.63
CA TYR A 22 -2.18 4.35 0.44
C TYR A 22 -1.55 3.60 -0.75
N GLY A 23 -1.18 2.34 -0.58
CA GLY A 23 -0.60 1.51 -1.65
C GLY A 23 -1.66 0.96 -2.62
N SER A 24 -2.23 1.82 -3.45
CA SER A 24 -3.25 1.49 -4.46
C SER A 24 -2.75 1.75 -5.88
N GLU A 25 -3.33 1.04 -6.85
CA GLU A 25 -3.06 1.23 -8.29
C GLU A 25 -3.24 2.70 -8.73
N GLU A 26 -4.29 3.33 -8.23
CA GLU A 26 -4.62 4.73 -8.49
C GLU A 26 -3.50 5.66 -7.99
N ASN A 27 -3.07 5.50 -6.73
CA ASN A 27 -2.01 6.33 -6.15
C ASN A 27 -0.65 6.09 -6.82
N TYR A 28 -0.31 4.85 -7.19
CA TYR A 28 0.93 4.57 -7.92
C TYR A 28 0.93 5.21 -9.30
N THR A 29 -0.18 5.09 -10.03
CA THR A 29 -0.36 5.73 -11.34
C THR A 29 -0.17 7.24 -11.25
N TYR A 30 -0.81 7.88 -10.28
CA TYR A 30 -0.65 9.32 -10.08
C TYR A 30 0.79 9.73 -9.79
N LEU A 31 1.52 8.96 -8.98
CA LEU A 31 2.92 9.26 -8.69
C LEU A 31 3.82 9.07 -9.91
N GLU A 32 3.56 8.05 -10.73
CA GLU A 32 4.26 7.82 -12.00
C GLU A 32 4.05 8.99 -12.97
N GLU A 33 2.81 9.44 -13.15
CA GLU A 33 2.46 10.59 -14.01
C GLU A 33 3.14 11.89 -13.56
N GLN A 34 3.31 12.06 -12.24
CA GLN A 34 4.01 13.22 -11.67
C GLN A 34 5.54 13.04 -11.64
N GLY A 35 6.07 11.92 -12.14
CA GLY A 35 7.50 11.61 -12.14
C GLY A 35 8.09 11.40 -10.75
N LYS A 36 7.28 11.02 -9.75
CA LYS A 36 7.66 10.88 -8.34
C LYS A 36 7.87 9.42 -7.97
N LYS A 37 8.78 9.16 -7.03
CA LYS A 37 9.10 7.79 -6.58
C LYS A 37 8.23 7.40 -5.39
N ALA A 38 7.46 6.32 -5.56
CA ALA A 38 6.62 5.77 -4.52
C ALA A 38 7.38 4.79 -3.61
N TYR A 39 7.56 5.13 -2.34
CA TYR A 39 8.03 4.25 -1.27
C TYR A 39 6.87 3.89 -0.33
N ILE A 40 5.74 3.53 -0.94
CA ILE A 40 4.49 3.24 -0.24
C ILE A 40 4.23 1.73 -0.36
N PRO A 41 4.35 0.93 0.72
CA PRO A 41 4.02 -0.49 0.66
C PRO A 41 2.55 -0.69 0.28
N TYR A 42 2.20 -1.83 -0.28
CA TYR A 42 0.79 -2.24 -0.45
C TYR A 42 0.36 -3.16 0.70
N ASN A 43 -0.95 -3.37 0.87
CA ASN A 43 -1.51 -4.05 2.05
C ASN A 43 -0.94 -5.45 2.36
N THR A 44 -0.57 -6.23 1.34
CA THR A 44 0.00 -7.58 1.52
C THR A 44 1.53 -7.61 1.53
N PHE A 45 2.21 -6.46 1.42
CA PHE A 45 3.67 -6.37 1.27
C PHE A 45 4.44 -7.06 2.41
N ASP A 46 4.09 -6.80 3.67
CA ASP A 46 4.74 -7.44 4.82
C ASP A 46 4.38 -8.93 4.92
N GLN A 47 3.18 -9.32 4.47
CA GLN A 47 2.72 -10.71 4.53
C GLN A 47 3.49 -11.57 3.52
N GLU A 48 3.73 -11.06 2.32
CA GLU A 48 4.48 -11.74 1.25
C GLU A 48 5.92 -12.07 1.61
N GLN A 49 6.51 -11.38 2.57
CA GLN A 49 7.87 -11.64 3.03
C GLN A 49 7.95 -12.88 3.94
N LYS A 50 6.84 -13.28 4.58
CA LYS A 50 6.81 -14.42 5.50
C LYS A 50 6.97 -15.74 4.73
N ARG A 51 7.80 -16.65 5.28
CA ARG A 51 8.02 -18.01 4.71
C ARG A 51 6.71 -18.77 4.50
N THR A 52 5.75 -18.63 5.41
CA THR A 52 4.43 -19.28 5.32
C THR A 52 3.60 -18.74 4.16
N TRP A 53 3.71 -17.45 3.84
CA TRP A 53 2.98 -16.85 2.72
C TRP A 53 3.53 -17.28 1.36
N LYS A 54 4.86 -17.36 1.23
CA LYS A 54 5.51 -17.82 -0.01
C LYS A 54 5.15 -19.25 -0.38
N LYS A 55 4.76 -20.08 0.60
CA LYS A 55 4.29 -21.47 0.37
C LYS A 55 2.83 -21.56 -0.05
N ARG A 56 2.07 -20.45 -0.08
CA ARG A 56 0.65 -20.43 -0.45
C ARG A 56 0.48 -20.50 -1.96
N ILE A 57 0.39 -21.71 -2.50
CA ILE A 57 0.21 -21.99 -3.93
C ILE A 57 -1.06 -21.36 -4.52
N GLU A 58 -2.05 -21.03 -3.69
CA GLU A 58 -3.29 -20.43 -4.11
C GLU A 58 -3.19 -18.92 -4.34
N ARG A 59 -2.07 -18.26 -4.03
CA ARG A 59 -1.91 -16.83 -4.27
C ARG A 59 -1.40 -16.57 -5.67
N VAL A 60 -2.01 -15.60 -6.37
CA VAL A 60 -1.58 -15.22 -7.73
C VAL A 60 -0.17 -14.64 -7.70
N GLU A 61 0.21 -13.98 -6.60
CA GLU A 61 1.57 -13.47 -6.39
C GLU A 61 2.65 -14.56 -6.33
N ASN A 62 2.25 -15.83 -6.14
CA ASN A 62 3.14 -16.99 -6.13
C ASN A 62 2.99 -17.83 -7.41
N MET A 63 2.21 -17.37 -8.40
CA MET A 63 2.09 -18.01 -9.71
C MET A 63 3.10 -17.39 -10.67
N GLU A 64 3.53 -18.18 -11.64
CA GLU A 64 4.33 -17.68 -12.76
C GLU A 64 3.40 -17.08 -13.82
N TYR A 65 3.80 -15.96 -14.40
CA TYR A 65 3.07 -15.30 -15.49
C TYR A 65 3.90 -15.41 -16.76
N ASP A 66 3.28 -16.00 -17.78
CA ASP A 66 3.83 -16.21 -19.11
C ASP A 66 3.39 -15.05 -20.01
N GLU A 67 4.30 -14.11 -20.27
CA GLU A 67 4.01 -12.89 -21.05
C GLU A 67 3.75 -13.18 -22.53
N GLU A 68 4.31 -14.25 -23.08
CA GLU A 68 4.16 -14.62 -24.49
C GLU A 68 2.74 -15.13 -24.78
N PHE A 69 2.20 -15.96 -23.88
CA PHE A 69 0.88 -16.56 -24.04
C PHE A 69 -0.24 -15.83 -23.29
N ASP A 70 0.09 -14.83 -22.45
CA ASP A 70 -0.87 -14.14 -21.55
C ASP A 70 -1.60 -15.14 -20.65
N GLU A 71 -0.82 -15.94 -19.93
CA GLU A 71 -1.33 -17.03 -19.09
C GLU A 71 -0.64 -17.06 -17.71
N PHE A 72 -1.37 -17.52 -16.70
CA PHE A 72 -0.77 -17.84 -15.40
C PHE A 72 -0.57 -19.34 -15.25
N ILE A 73 0.59 -19.74 -14.75
CA ILE A 73 0.92 -21.14 -14.49
C ILE A 73 0.76 -21.42 -13.00
N CYS A 74 -0.06 -22.40 -12.66
CA CYS A 74 -0.30 -22.80 -11.28
C CYS A 74 0.79 -23.76 -10.78
N ALA A 75 0.83 -24.01 -9.47
CA ALA A 75 1.79 -24.95 -8.87
C ALA A 75 1.68 -26.41 -9.37
N ASN A 76 0.56 -26.78 -10.00
CA ASN A 76 0.35 -28.08 -10.64
C ASN A 76 0.66 -28.06 -12.15
N GLY A 77 1.31 -27.00 -12.66
CA GLY A 77 1.63 -26.83 -14.07
C GLY A 77 0.44 -26.52 -14.99
N GLN A 78 -0.77 -26.31 -14.45
CA GLN A 78 -1.95 -25.99 -15.24
C GLN A 78 -2.02 -24.50 -15.56
N ARG A 79 -2.49 -24.17 -16.76
CA ARG A 79 -2.57 -22.80 -17.29
C ARG A 79 -3.92 -22.16 -16.99
N PHE A 80 -3.89 -20.88 -16.67
CA PHE A 80 -5.04 -19.99 -16.56
C PHE A 80 -5.11 -19.14 -17.81
N THR A 81 -6.12 -19.36 -18.64
CA THR A 81 -6.32 -18.64 -19.88
C THR A 81 -7.13 -17.37 -19.67
N PHE A 82 -6.82 -16.34 -20.43
CA PHE A 82 -7.59 -15.10 -20.45
C PHE A 82 -9.06 -15.36 -20.85
N GLN A 83 -9.99 -14.64 -20.21
CA GLN A 83 -11.42 -14.76 -20.48
C GLN A 83 -12.01 -13.44 -20.99
N TYR A 84 -11.92 -12.39 -20.17
CA TYR A 84 -12.44 -11.06 -20.50
C TYR A 84 -11.86 -10.00 -19.55
N GLU A 85 -12.05 -8.74 -19.92
CA GLU A 85 -11.74 -7.59 -19.08
C GLU A 85 -13.01 -6.96 -18.50
N THR A 86 -12.88 -6.37 -17.33
CA THR A 86 -13.93 -5.59 -16.68
C THR A 86 -13.33 -4.28 -16.22
N LYS A 87 -13.99 -3.17 -16.53
CA LYS A 87 -13.61 -1.86 -16.01
C LYS A 87 -14.24 -1.67 -14.65
N LYS A 88 -13.44 -1.22 -13.69
CA LYS A 88 -13.91 -0.87 -12.35
C LYS A 88 -13.50 0.56 -12.05
N GLU A 89 -14.49 1.40 -11.79
CA GLU A 89 -14.27 2.77 -11.33
C GLU A 89 -14.09 2.79 -9.81
N SER A 90 -13.12 3.56 -9.32
CA SER A 90 -12.98 3.86 -7.90
C SER A 90 -13.97 4.96 -7.49
N ASP A 91 -14.19 5.13 -6.19
CA ASP A 91 -15.01 6.23 -5.65
C ASP A 91 -14.47 7.62 -6.03
N HIS A 92 -13.24 7.68 -6.52
CA HIS A 92 -12.55 8.90 -6.97
C HIS A 92 -12.50 9.04 -8.50
N GLY A 93 -13.21 8.19 -9.25
CA GLY A 93 -13.30 8.27 -10.71
C GLY A 93 -12.14 7.58 -11.45
N TYR A 94 -11.24 6.89 -10.75
CA TYR A 94 -10.14 6.17 -11.40
C TYR A 94 -10.63 4.87 -12.03
N LEU A 95 -10.42 4.73 -13.34
CA LEU A 95 -10.79 3.53 -14.09
C LEU A 95 -9.66 2.50 -14.08
N SER A 96 -9.86 1.41 -13.33
CA SER A 96 -8.97 0.26 -13.30
C SER A 96 -9.48 -0.85 -14.22
N ILE A 97 -8.61 -1.38 -15.07
CA ILE A 97 -8.91 -2.56 -15.91
C ILE A 97 -8.57 -3.82 -15.12
N LYS A 98 -9.57 -4.66 -14.89
CA LYS A 98 -9.41 -5.98 -14.27
C LYS A 98 -9.57 -7.07 -15.32
N ARG A 99 -8.55 -7.90 -15.49
CA ARG A 99 -8.53 -9.05 -16.39
C ARG A 99 -8.89 -10.30 -15.61
N ARG A 100 -9.80 -11.11 -16.16
CA ARG A 100 -10.20 -12.39 -15.58
C ARG A 100 -9.56 -13.54 -16.34
N TYR A 101 -8.99 -14.47 -15.59
CA TYR A 101 -8.41 -15.70 -16.11
C TYR A 101 -9.07 -16.92 -15.48
N ARG A 102 -9.10 -18.04 -16.20
CA ARG A 102 -9.76 -19.28 -15.78
C ARG A 102 -8.90 -20.51 -16.07
N CYS A 103 -8.89 -21.43 -15.12
CA CYS A 103 -8.30 -22.76 -15.26
C CYS A 103 -9.39 -23.81 -15.00
N ASP A 104 -9.66 -24.66 -15.99
CA ASP A 104 -10.67 -25.72 -15.91
C ASP A 104 -10.09 -27.08 -15.49
N GLN A 105 -8.77 -27.21 -15.46
CA GLN A 105 -8.05 -28.45 -15.11
C GLN A 105 -7.84 -28.59 -13.59
N CYS A 106 -8.85 -28.26 -12.78
CA CYS A 106 -8.75 -28.38 -11.32
C CYS A 106 -9.44 -29.63 -10.76
N GLN A 107 -10.26 -30.34 -11.55
CA GLN A 107 -10.91 -31.57 -11.13
C GLN A 107 -9.88 -32.68 -10.90
N GLY A 108 -9.87 -33.28 -9.70
CA GLY A 108 -8.91 -34.34 -9.34
C GLY A 108 -7.50 -33.84 -9.08
N CYS A 109 -7.27 -32.51 -9.06
CA CYS A 109 -5.97 -31.94 -8.72
C CYS A 109 -5.65 -32.20 -7.22
N PRO A 110 -4.40 -32.57 -6.86
CA PRO A 110 -4.00 -32.72 -5.45
C PRO A 110 -4.23 -31.47 -4.60
N PHE A 111 -4.23 -30.30 -5.23
CA PHE A 111 -4.43 -29.01 -4.58
C PHE A 111 -5.87 -28.48 -4.70
N GLN A 112 -6.82 -29.26 -5.20
CA GLN A 112 -8.19 -28.79 -5.46
C GLN A 112 -8.88 -28.21 -4.21
N SER A 113 -8.68 -28.82 -3.05
CA SER A 113 -9.27 -28.38 -1.77
C SER A 113 -8.73 -27.02 -1.32
N THR A 114 -7.43 -26.75 -1.48
CA THR A 114 -6.77 -25.53 -1.03
C THR A 114 -6.80 -24.42 -2.08
N CYS A 115 -6.56 -24.76 -3.35
CA CYS A 115 -6.44 -23.86 -4.48
C CYS A 115 -7.82 -23.49 -5.06
N ALA A 116 -8.56 -24.48 -5.55
CA ALA A 116 -9.86 -24.29 -6.19
C ALA A 116 -11.04 -24.29 -5.20
N LYS A 117 -10.74 -24.45 -3.89
CA LYS A 117 -11.74 -24.53 -2.81
C LYS A 117 -12.82 -25.59 -3.08
N GLY A 118 -12.41 -26.75 -3.59
CA GLY A 118 -13.29 -27.88 -3.89
C GLY A 118 -14.06 -27.78 -5.22
N LYS A 119 -13.85 -26.73 -6.01
CA LYS A 119 -14.48 -26.59 -7.34
C LYS A 119 -13.70 -27.33 -8.43
N THR A 120 -14.35 -27.63 -9.54
CA THR A 120 -13.73 -28.27 -10.73
C THR A 120 -12.90 -27.29 -11.56
N TYR A 121 -13.10 -25.99 -11.35
CA TYR A 121 -12.38 -24.92 -12.02
C TYR A 121 -11.98 -23.83 -11.02
N ARG A 122 -11.04 -22.98 -11.41
CA ARG A 122 -10.62 -21.80 -10.65
C ARG A 122 -10.58 -20.59 -11.56
N THR A 123 -10.98 -19.44 -11.02
CA THR A 123 -10.84 -18.14 -11.69
C THR A 123 -10.03 -17.18 -10.85
N ILE A 124 -9.23 -16.35 -11.49
CA ILE A 124 -8.50 -15.25 -10.87
C ILE A 124 -8.85 -13.96 -11.59
N THR A 125 -8.84 -12.84 -10.85
CA THR A 125 -9.12 -11.53 -11.41
C THR A 125 -8.08 -10.57 -10.88
N ILE A 126 -7.35 -9.94 -11.80
CA ILE A 126 -6.19 -9.12 -11.46
C ILE A 126 -6.12 -7.87 -12.34
N SER A 127 -5.35 -6.88 -11.92
CA SER A 127 -4.88 -5.81 -12.79
C SER A 127 -3.41 -6.05 -13.05
N LEU A 128 -3.04 -6.23 -14.33
CA LEU A 128 -1.64 -6.39 -14.72
C LEU A 128 -0.83 -5.15 -14.36
N LYS A 129 -1.40 -3.96 -14.59
CA LYS A 129 -0.80 -2.68 -14.18
C LYS A 129 -0.46 -2.69 -12.69
N ASN A 130 -1.41 -3.07 -11.83
CA ASN A 130 -1.15 -3.11 -10.40
C ASN A 130 -0.10 -4.15 -10.00
N GLN A 131 -0.04 -5.30 -10.68
CA GLN A 131 1.01 -6.31 -10.43
C GLN A 131 2.41 -5.76 -10.75
N ILE A 132 2.55 -5.08 -11.89
CA ILE A 132 3.81 -4.42 -12.29
C ILE A 132 4.21 -3.37 -11.25
N GLN A 133 3.30 -2.47 -10.89
CA GLN A 133 3.54 -1.43 -9.88
C GLN A 133 3.95 -2.01 -8.52
N ARG A 134 3.28 -3.08 -8.07
CA ARG A 134 3.63 -3.77 -6.82
C ARG A 134 5.02 -4.40 -6.89
N LYS A 135 5.40 -4.98 -8.04
CA LYS A 135 6.75 -5.54 -8.26
C LYS A 135 7.82 -4.45 -8.18
N GLU A 136 7.61 -3.30 -8.83
CA GLU A 136 8.53 -2.17 -8.79
C GLU A 136 8.67 -1.57 -7.39
N VAL A 137 7.55 -1.35 -6.70
CA VAL A 137 7.54 -0.86 -5.31
C VAL A 137 8.27 -1.83 -4.40
N LYS A 138 8.07 -3.14 -4.59
CA LYS A 138 8.72 -4.17 -3.80
C LYS A 138 10.23 -4.19 -4.04
N GLU A 139 10.65 -4.06 -5.29
CA GLU A 139 12.05 -3.96 -5.67
C GLU A 139 12.70 -2.75 -4.97
N ARG A 140 12.07 -1.58 -5.12
CA ARG A 140 12.54 -0.33 -4.52
C ARG A 140 12.66 -0.43 -3.00
N LEU A 141 11.67 -1.00 -2.31
CA LEU A 141 11.64 -1.07 -0.85
C LEU A 141 12.58 -2.14 -0.26
N LEU A 142 12.82 -3.25 -0.97
CA LEU A 142 13.58 -4.39 -0.44
C LEU A 142 15.01 -4.49 -0.96
N HIS A 143 15.29 -3.96 -2.14
CA HIS A 143 16.57 -4.16 -2.82
C HIS A 143 17.42 -2.90 -2.89
N SER A 144 16.82 -1.70 -2.83
CA SER A 144 17.59 -0.46 -2.68
C SER A 144 17.92 -0.15 -1.22
N ASP A 145 19.16 0.23 -0.92
CA ASP A 145 19.57 0.55 0.45
C ASP A 145 18.87 1.81 0.97
N ASP A 146 18.70 2.80 0.11
CA ASP A 146 17.91 4.01 0.39
C ASP A 146 16.44 3.68 0.69
N GLY A 147 15.84 2.74 -0.06
CA GLY A 147 14.46 2.30 0.16
C GLY A 147 14.28 1.52 1.46
N LYS A 148 15.24 0.65 1.82
CA LYS A 148 15.23 -0.05 3.11
C LYS A 148 15.29 0.92 4.28
N GLU A 149 16.17 1.91 4.23
CA GLU A 149 16.32 2.89 5.31
C GLU A 149 15.09 3.78 5.44
N LYS A 150 14.54 4.28 4.33
CA LYS A 150 13.27 5.03 4.30
C LYS A 150 12.11 4.20 4.86
N TYR A 151 12.01 2.93 4.47
CA TYR A 151 10.98 2.03 4.97
C TYR A 151 11.09 1.78 6.48
N ARG A 152 12.33 1.61 6.97
CA ARG A 152 12.61 1.42 8.40
C ARG A 152 12.26 2.65 9.21
N ARG A 153 12.65 3.85 8.74
CA ARG A 153 12.37 5.14 9.40
C ARG A 153 10.87 5.43 9.51
N ARG A 154 10.08 5.08 8.48
CA ARG A 154 8.63 5.27 8.45
C ARG A 154 7.93 4.78 9.73
N ARG A 155 8.35 3.62 10.27
CA ARG A 155 7.77 3.04 11.48
C ARG A 155 7.89 3.96 12.70
N ILE A 156 8.99 4.70 12.80
CA ILE A 156 9.30 5.54 13.95
C ILE A 156 8.60 6.90 13.83
N ASP A 157 8.64 7.49 12.63
CA ASP A 157 8.23 8.87 12.42
C ASP A 157 6.74 9.09 12.74
N VAL A 158 5.86 8.22 12.24
CA VAL A 158 4.40 8.36 12.39
C VAL A 158 3.93 7.96 13.79
N GLU A 159 4.46 6.86 14.33
CA GLU A 159 4.06 6.35 15.65
C GLU A 159 4.44 7.32 16.78
N SER A 160 5.58 8.02 16.64
CA SER A 160 6.02 8.99 17.64
C SER A 160 5.02 10.14 17.80
N VAL A 161 4.49 10.69 16.69
CA VAL A 161 3.53 11.79 16.72
C VAL A 161 2.23 11.37 17.39
N TYR A 162 1.67 10.23 16.97
CA TYR A 162 0.45 9.70 17.58
C TYR A 162 0.63 9.36 19.06
N SER A 163 1.79 8.81 19.43
CA SER A 163 2.11 8.51 20.83
C SER A 163 2.21 9.78 21.67
N GLN A 164 2.85 10.85 21.16
CA GLN A 164 2.92 12.13 21.86
C GLN A 164 1.53 12.74 22.07
N ILE A 165 0.67 12.72 21.05
CA ILE A 165 -0.69 13.27 21.17
C ILE A 165 -1.52 12.42 22.12
N LYS A 166 -1.50 11.09 21.98
CA LYS A 166 -2.37 10.22 22.76
C LYS A 166 -1.85 10.03 24.20
N GLN A 167 -0.57 9.76 24.40
CA GLN A 167 0.00 9.45 25.72
C GLN A 167 0.43 10.70 26.48
N ASN A 168 1.11 11.65 25.83
CA ASN A 168 1.69 12.81 26.54
C ASN A 168 0.76 14.02 26.60
N LEU A 169 -0.18 14.16 25.65
CA LEU A 169 -1.26 15.16 25.73
C LEU A 169 -2.56 14.57 26.28
N ASP A 170 -2.58 13.26 26.58
CA ASP A 170 -3.75 12.48 26.99
C ASP A 170 -4.99 12.66 26.07
N PHE A 171 -4.76 13.01 24.81
CA PHE A 171 -5.85 13.25 23.86
C PHE A 171 -6.33 11.92 23.26
N ARG A 172 -7.26 11.27 23.95
CA ARG A 172 -7.84 9.97 23.54
C ARG A 172 -9.15 10.06 22.80
N ARG A 173 -9.91 11.12 23.05
CA ARG A 173 -11.28 11.30 22.56
C ARG A 173 -11.52 12.77 22.26
N PHE A 174 -12.29 13.03 21.20
CA PHE A 174 -12.80 14.35 20.91
C PHE A 174 -13.89 14.71 21.93
N HIS A 175 -13.86 15.96 22.39
CA HIS A 175 -14.88 16.50 23.29
C HIS A 175 -16.07 17.03 22.50
N LEU A 176 -15.82 17.49 21.26
CA LEU A 176 -16.85 18.03 20.38
C LEU A 176 -17.40 16.95 19.45
N ARG A 177 -18.68 17.10 19.06
CA ARG A 177 -19.37 16.23 18.11
C ARG A 177 -19.65 16.96 16.79
N GLY A 178 -19.52 16.24 15.69
CA GLY A 178 -19.77 16.73 14.33
C GLY A 178 -18.48 17.18 13.63
N LEU A 179 -18.35 16.84 12.34
CA LEU A 179 -17.11 16.97 11.57
C LEU A 179 -16.49 18.36 11.67
N SER A 180 -17.27 19.43 11.48
CA SER A 180 -16.79 20.81 11.57
C SER A 180 -16.12 21.12 12.92
N LYS A 181 -16.77 20.78 14.04
CA LYS A 181 -16.26 21.06 15.38
C LYS A 181 -15.06 20.18 15.72
N THR A 182 -15.12 18.91 15.36
CA THR A 182 -14.01 17.95 15.51
C THR A 182 -12.78 18.40 14.71
N THR A 183 -12.95 18.96 13.52
CA THR A 183 -11.84 19.51 12.71
C THR A 183 -11.16 20.68 13.42
N VAL A 184 -11.92 21.59 14.05
CA VAL A 184 -11.34 22.70 14.82
C VAL A 184 -10.57 22.19 16.04
N GLU A 185 -11.16 21.26 16.80
CA GLU A 185 -10.51 20.62 17.95
C GLU A 185 -9.20 19.94 17.54
N TRP A 186 -9.22 19.19 16.44
CA TRP A 186 -8.02 18.56 15.89
C TRP A 186 -6.96 19.58 15.47
N GLY A 187 -7.37 20.67 14.82
CA GLY A 187 -6.48 21.77 14.45
C GLY A 187 -5.74 22.36 15.66
N LEU A 188 -6.45 22.60 16.76
CA LEU A 188 -5.85 23.10 18.00
C LEU A 188 -4.84 22.11 18.60
N VAL A 189 -5.16 20.80 18.60
CA VAL A 189 -4.23 19.75 19.04
C VAL A 189 -2.97 19.73 18.18
N CYS A 190 -3.11 19.83 16.85
CA CYS A 190 -1.98 19.91 15.92
C CYS A 190 -1.11 21.15 16.17
N VAL A 191 -1.71 22.33 16.37
CA VAL A 191 -1.00 23.56 16.70
C VAL A 191 -0.21 23.43 18.00
N ALA A 192 -0.85 22.92 19.06
CA ALA A 192 -0.19 22.69 20.35
C ALA A 192 0.97 21.69 20.24
N HIS A 193 0.80 20.60 19.48
CA HIS A 193 1.85 19.63 19.19
C HIS A 193 3.04 20.29 18.46
N ASN A 194 2.76 21.09 17.43
CA ASN A 194 3.78 21.78 16.66
C ASN A 194 4.54 22.80 17.51
N PHE A 195 3.88 23.55 18.40
CA PHE A 195 4.56 24.45 19.33
C PHE A 195 5.50 23.73 20.30
N LYS A 196 5.09 22.57 20.84
CA LYS A 196 5.99 21.75 21.69
C LYS A 196 7.22 21.28 20.92
N LYS A 197 7.06 20.86 19.66
CA LYS A 197 8.20 20.50 18.80
C LYS A 197 9.12 21.70 18.55
N TRP A 198 8.55 22.86 18.22
CA TRP A 198 9.31 24.07 17.95
C TRP A 198 10.12 24.52 19.17
N GLN A 199 9.52 24.51 20.37
CA GLN A 199 10.21 24.81 21.61
C GLN A 199 11.39 23.86 21.84
N LYS A 200 11.18 22.55 21.66
CA LYS A 200 12.25 21.55 21.83
C LYS A 200 13.43 21.79 20.88
N ILE A 201 13.16 22.06 19.60
CA ILE A 201 14.20 22.37 18.60
C ILE A 201 14.98 23.62 19.01
N ARG A 202 14.27 24.67 19.44
CA ARG A 202 14.89 25.93 19.87
C ARG A 202 15.80 25.74 21.09
N THR A 203 15.39 24.94 22.08
CA THR A 203 16.22 24.65 23.26
C THR A 203 17.47 23.84 22.91
N LEU A 204 17.39 22.89 21.99
CA LEU A 204 18.55 22.12 21.52
C LEU A 204 19.57 23.00 20.80
N GLN A 205 19.11 23.89 19.91
CA GLN A 205 19.97 24.85 19.22
C GLN A 205 20.65 25.85 20.17
N GLN A 206 20.02 26.16 21.31
CA GLN A 206 20.62 27.03 22.33
C GLN A 206 21.59 26.29 23.27
N GLY A 207 21.48 24.96 23.37
CA GLY A 207 22.37 24.11 24.17
C GLY A 207 23.65 23.69 23.44
N GLU A 208 23.68 23.69 22.11
CA GLU A 208 24.88 23.40 21.29
C GLU A 208 25.81 24.62 21.12
N ILE A 209 25.40 25.81 21.60
CA ILE A 209 26.21 27.06 21.59
C ILE A 209 26.76 27.35 23.01
N ARG A 210 27.01 26.33 23.82
CA ARG A 210 27.70 26.46 25.11
C ARG A 210 28.83 25.45 25.24
#